data_AF-A0A962QB88-F1
#
_entry.id   AF-A0A962QB88-F1
#
_cell.length_a   1.000
_cell.length_b   1.000
_cell.length_c   1.000
_cell.angle_alpha   90.00
_cell.angle_beta   90.00
_cell.angle_gamma   90.00
#
_symmetry.space_group_name_H-M   'P 1'
#
loop_
_entity.id
_entity.type
_entity.pdbx_description
1 polymer ?
#
loop_
_entity_poly.entity_id
_entity_poly.type
_entity_poly.pdbx_seq_one_letter_code
_entity_poly.pdbx_strand_id
1 'polypeptide(L)' 'MAKKKTKSIKVKLVSSASKHFYTKTRNAKMLGGPNKNGKLTGLFKYDPVVRKHVEYLEKKLEK' A
#
# COMPACT_ATOMS: atom_id res chain seq x y z
N MET A 1 1.92 -26.87 -16.06
CA MET A 1 0.80 -25.92 -15.82
C MET A 1 1.35 -24.51 -15.65
N ALA A 2 0.93 -23.54 -16.47
CA ALA A 2 1.42 -22.17 -16.37
C ALA A 2 0.86 -21.47 -15.11
N LYS A 3 1.72 -20.88 -14.28
CA LYS A 3 1.30 -20.10 -13.10
C LYS A 3 0.49 -18.87 -13.56
N LYS A 4 -0.77 -18.78 -13.12
CA LYS A 4 -1.66 -17.63 -13.36
C LYS A 4 -1.05 -16.37 -12.75
N LYS A 5 -0.64 -15.41 -13.59
CA LYS A 5 -0.11 -14.11 -13.13
C LYS A 5 -1.25 -13.28 -12.53
N THR A 6 -1.13 -12.92 -11.25
CA THR A 6 -2.09 -12.04 -10.58
C THR A 6 -2.02 -10.63 -11.15
N LYS A 7 -3.13 -10.10 -11.69
CA LYS A 7 -3.18 -8.77 -12.32
C LYS A 7 -3.22 -7.63 -11.28
N SER A 8 -3.86 -7.86 -10.14
CA SER A 8 -4.00 -6.89 -9.04
C SER A 8 -3.71 -7.52 -7.68
N ILE A 9 -3.11 -6.74 -6.79
CA ILE A 9 -2.74 -7.15 -5.43
C ILE A 9 -3.37 -6.19 -4.43
N LYS A 10 -3.95 -6.72 -3.36
CA LYS A 10 -4.43 -5.91 -2.22
C LYS A 10 -3.25 -5.58 -1.32
N VAL A 11 -3.12 -4.31 -0.96
CA VAL A 11 -2.08 -3.78 -0.08
C VAL A 11 -2.72 -2.99 1.06
N LYS A 12 -2.05 -2.97 2.21
CA LYS A 12 -2.46 -2.18 3.38
C LYS A 12 -1.64 -0.89 3.41
N LEU A 13 -2.32 0.24 3.53
CA LEU A 13 -1.69 1.53 3.79
C LEU A 13 -1.84 1.83 5.27
N VAL A 14 -0.74 1.83 6.02
CA VAL A 14 -0.73 2.04 7.47
C VAL A 14 -0.35 3.48 7.75
N SER A 15 -1.11 4.14 8.63
CA SER A 15 -0.79 5.49 9.09
C SER A 15 0.55 5.50 9.82
N SER A 16 1.36 6.54 9.60
CA SER A 16 2.58 6.75 10.39
C SER A 16 2.27 7.23 11.82
N ALA A 17 1.12 7.89 12.02
CA ALA A 17 0.77 8.54 13.28
C ALA A 17 -0.18 7.73 14.17
N SER A 18 -0.91 6.76 13.62
CA SER A 18 -1.89 5.98 14.38
C SER A 18 -1.99 4.52 13.92
N LYS A 19 -2.85 3.75 14.61
CA LYS A 19 -3.17 2.36 14.26
C LYS A 19 -4.17 2.25 13.09
N HIS A 20 -4.61 3.37 12.50
CA HIS A 20 -5.50 3.36 11.35
C HIS A 20 -4.83 2.79 10.10
N PHE A 21 -5.60 2.09 9.29
CA PHE A 21 -5.15 1.63 7.98
C PHE A 21 -6.25 1.72 6.93
N TYR A 22 -5.84 1.94 5.69
CA TYR A 22 -6.67 1.75 4.52
C TYR A 22 -6.26 0.48 3.78
N THR A 23 -7.19 -0.08 3.02
CA THR A 23 -6.89 -1.11 2.03
C THR A 23 -6.98 -0.51 0.64
N LYS A 24 -6.02 -0.81 -0.23
CA LYS A 24 -6.07 -0.45 -1.65
C LYS A 24 -5.73 -1.66 -2.53
N THR A 25 -6.27 -1.67 -3.73
CA THR A 25 -5.85 -2.59 -4.80
C THR A 25 -4.86 -1.88 -5.72
N ARG A 26 -3.72 -2.51 -5.99
CA ARG A 26 -2.69 -1.98 -6.88
C ARG A 26 -2.36 -2.98 -7.98
N ASN A 27 -1.92 -2.48 -9.14
CA ASN A 27 -1.51 -3.33 -10.26
C ASN A 27 -0.20 -4.06 -9.91
N ALA A 28 -0.20 -5.39 -10.05
CA ALA A 28 0.94 -6.23 -9.70
C ALA A 28 2.19 -5.95 -10.54
N LYS A 29 2.01 -5.49 -11.79
CA LYS A 29 3.15 -5.16 -12.68
C LYS A 29 3.95 -3.96 -12.20
N MET A 30 3.33 -3.05 -11.44
CA MET A 30 3.99 -1.85 -10.92
C MET A 30 4.89 -2.12 -9.70
N LEU A 31 4.91 -3.36 -9.19
CA LEU A 31 5.78 -3.75 -8.09
C LEU A 31 7.25 -3.95 -8.52
N GLY A 32 7.54 -4.03 -9.82
CA GLY A 32 8.89 -4.31 -10.37
C GLY A 32 9.43 -3.26 -11.35
N GLY A 33 8.88 -2.04 -11.37
CA GLY A 33 9.41 -0.94 -12.18
C GLY A 33 10.76 -0.40 -11.67
N PRO A 34 11.43 0.52 -12.40
CA PRO A 34 12.82 0.93 -12.17
C PRO A 34 13.14 1.49 -10.77
N ASN A 35 12.13 1.85 -9.97
CA ASN A 35 12.25 2.00 -8.51
C ASN A 35 12.05 0.64 -7.82
N LYS A 36 13.11 -0.17 -7.79
CA LYS A 36 13.15 -1.56 -7.30
C LYS A 36 12.74 -1.78 -5.83
N ASN A 37 12.35 -0.73 -5.11
CA ASN A 37 11.83 -0.82 -3.74
C ASN A 37 10.30 -0.66 -3.63
N GLY A 38 9.58 -0.35 -4.71
CA GLY A 38 8.16 -0.67 -4.98
C GLY A 38 7.04 -0.23 -4.01
N LYS A 39 7.34 0.19 -2.78
CA LYS A 39 6.38 0.60 -1.75
C LYS A 39 5.87 2.00 -2.08
N LEU A 40 4.56 2.25 -2.05
CA LEU A 40 4.08 3.64 -1.92
C LEU A 40 4.49 4.13 -0.52
N THR A 41 5.65 4.76 -0.45
CA THR A 41 6.06 5.65 0.64
C THR A 41 5.59 7.06 0.28
N GLY A 42 5.14 7.87 1.24
CA GLY A 42 4.78 9.27 0.98
C GLY A 42 3.34 9.57 0.56
N LEU A 43 2.38 8.67 0.75
CA LEU A 43 0.97 9.03 0.51
C LEU A 43 0.41 9.83 1.67
N PHE A 44 0.12 11.11 1.46
CA PHE A 44 -0.65 11.89 2.42
C PHE A 44 -2.13 11.54 2.33
N LYS A 45 -2.70 11.05 3.43
CA LYS A 45 -4.14 10.81 3.56
C LYS A 45 -4.63 11.25 4.92
N TYR A 46 -5.93 11.52 4.98
CA TYR A 46 -6.59 11.80 6.24
C TYR A 46 -6.50 10.60 7.19
N ASP A 47 -6.14 10.86 8.44
CA ASP A 47 -6.25 9.91 9.54
C ASP A 47 -7.41 10.35 10.44
N PRO A 48 -8.48 9.54 10.58
CA PRO A 48 -9.64 9.91 11.38
C PRO A 48 -9.35 9.93 12.89
N VAL A 49 -8.27 9.27 13.34
CA VAL A 49 -7.88 9.22 14.75
C VAL A 49 -7.21 10.53 15.16
N VAL A 50 -6.26 10.99 14.33
CA VAL A 50 -5.50 12.24 14.58
C VAL A 50 -6.22 13.47 14.01
N ARG A 51 -7.21 13.25 13.14
CA ARG A 51 -8.02 14.24 12.42
C ARG A 51 -7.18 15.18 11.53
N LYS A 52 -6.09 14.65 10.96
CA LYS A 52 -5.15 15.40 10.11
C LYS A 52 -4.69 14.54 8.94
N HIS A 53 -4.17 15.17 7.89
CA HIS A 53 -3.50 14.46 6.81
C HIS A 53 -2.09 14.08 7.27
N VAL A 54 -1.80 12.79 7.22
CA VAL A 54 -0.52 12.21 7.64
C VAL A 54 -0.02 11.27 6.56
N GLU A 55 1.26 10.94 6.65
CA GLU A 55 1.88 9.99 5.73
C GLU A 55 1.39 8.56 6.00
N TYR A 56 1.07 7.85 4.92
CA TYR A 56 0.73 6.43 4.91
C TYR A 56 1.77 5.63 4.18
N LEU A 57 2.19 4.54 4.81
CA LEU A 57 3.19 3.62 4.29
C LEU A 57 2.54 2.31 3.84
N GLU A 58 2.95 1.83 2.66
CA GLU A 58 2.51 0.53 2.15
C GLU A 58 3.15 -0.63 2.92
N LYS A 59 2.30 -1.49 3.50
CA LYS A 59 2.67 -2.80 4.03
C LYS A 59 2.00 -3.90 3.21
N LYS A 60 2.72 -5.01 3.04
CA LYS A 60 2.19 -6.22 2.43
C LYS A 60 1.01 -6.71 3.28
N LEU A 61 -0.09 -7.07 2.61
CA LEU A 61 -1.15 -7.82 3.26
C LEU A 61 -0.64 -9.27 3.37
N GLU A 62 -0.17 -9.66 4.55
CA GLU A 62 0.10 -11.08 4.82
C GLU A 62 -1.23 -11.83 4.90
N LYS A 63 -1.22 -13.08 4.45
CA LYS A 63 -2.39 -13.91 4.24
C LYS A 63 -2.52 -14.93 5.36
#